data_AF-X1ST75-F1
#
_entry.id   AF-X1ST75-F1
#
_cell.length_a   1.000
_cell.length_b   1.000
_cell.length_c   1.000
_cell.angle_alpha   90.00
_cell.angle_beta   90.00
_cell.angle_gamma   90.00
#
_symmetry.space_group_name_H-M   'P 1'
#
loop_
_entity.id
_entity.type
_entity.pdbx_description
1 polymer ?
#
loop_
_entity_poly.entity_id
_entity_poly.type
_entity_poly.pdbx_seq_one_letter_code
_entity_poly.pdbx_strand_id
1 'polypeptide(L)' 'MKYRVRLDLSFDNEADAKLLMNYAKRVSQKAVSIREGEASEEIAFCDLELCRHDEGLPCTKLERVEVRKLKEQSL' A
#
# COMPACT_ATOMS: atom_id res chain seq x y z
N MET A 1 8.21 -5.52 18.15
CA MET A 1 8.53 -4.20 17.58
C MET A 1 8.31 -4.26 16.07
N LYS A 2 7.54 -3.32 15.49
CA LYS A 2 7.26 -3.29 14.05
C LYS A 2 7.58 -1.89 13.54
N TYR A 3 8.18 -1.81 12.36
CA TYR A 3 8.62 -0.56 11.75
C TYR A 3 7.63 -0.14 10.67
N ARG A 4 7.17 1.11 10.70
CA ARG A 4 6.34 1.71 9.66
C ARG A 4 7.25 2.51 8.72
N VAL A 5 7.03 2.38 7.42
CA VAL A 5 7.81 3.07 6.39
C VAL A 5 6.83 3.89 5.53
N ARG A 6 7.14 5.17 5.32
CA ARG A 6 6.45 6.06 4.36
C ARG A 6 7.45 6.43 3.28
N LEU A 7 7.06 6.31 2.02
CA LEU A 7 7.90 6.58 0.87
C LEU A 7 7.19 7.62 0.00
N ASP A 8 7.84 8.77 -0.21
CA ASP A 8 7.39 9.87 -1.06
C ASP A 8 8.48 10.11 -2.11
N LEU A 9 8.15 9.92 -3.38
CA LEU A 9 9.09 9.91 -4.49
C LEU A 9 8.48 10.61 -5.70
N SER A 10 9.27 11.51 -6.30
CA SER A 10 8.92 12.17 -7.56
C SER A 10 9.66 11.50 -8.72
N PHE A 11 8.99 11.38 -9.87
CA PHE A 11 9.53 10.76 -11.08
C PHE A 11 9.30 11.69 -12.27
N ASP A 12 10.32 11.85 -13.11
CA ASP A 12 10.21 12.61 -14.37
C ASP A 12 9.43 11.84 -15.46
N ASN A 13 9.15 10.55 -15.21
CA ASN A 13 8.49 9.64 -16.16
C ASN A 13 7.37 8.84 -15.47
N GLU A 14 6.16 8.89 -16.04
CA GLU A 14 4.98 8.19 -15.53
C GLU A 14 5.15 6.65 -15.55
N ALA A 15 5.91 6.10 -16.51
CA ALA A 15 6.11 4.65 -16.60
C ALA A 15 6.90 4.11 -15.40
N ASP A 16 7.89 4.85 -14.91
CA ASP A 16 8.71 4.46 -13.76
C ASP A 16 7.92 4.55 -12.46
N ALA A 17 7.11 5.59 -12.30
CA ALA A 17 6.15 5.70 -11.20
C ALA A 17 5.22 4.49 -11.17
N LYS A 18 4.62 4.12 -12.31
CA LYS A 18 3.75 2.94 -12.43
C LYS A 18 4.48 1.62 -12.15
N LEU A 19 5.75 1.49 -12.56
CA LEU A 19 6.57 0.31 -12.29
C LEU A 19 6.78 0.10 -10.78
N LEU A 20 7.15 1.17 -10.05
CA LEU A 20 7.30 1.11 -8.60
C LEU A 20 5.97 0.76 -7.93
N MET A 21 4.86 1.38 -8.35
CA MET A 21 3.54 1.09 -7.81
C MET A 21 3.16 -0.38 -7.96
N ASN A 22 3.36 -0.95 -9.15
CA ASN A 22 3.09 -2.36 -9.41
C ASN A 22 3.96 -3.28 -8.56
N TYR A 23 5.23 -2.93 -8.37
CA TYR A 23 6.11 -3.67 -7.47
C TYR A 23 5.65 -3.57 -6.02
N ALA A 24 5.34 -2.37 -5.53
CA ALA A 24 4.86 -2.13 -4.17
C ALA A 24 3.57 -2.91 -3.90
N LYS A 25 2.62 -2.93 -4.84
CA LYS A 25 1.39 -3.74 -4.76
C LYS A 25 1.68 -5.24 -4.62
N ARG A 26 2.62 -5.78 -5.40
CA ARG A 26 2.99 -7.21 -5.31
C ARG A 26 3.66 -7.54 -3.98
N VAL A 27 4.49 -6.64 -3.45
CA VAL A 27 5.16 -6.86 -2.17
C VAL A 27 4.19 -6.70 -1.01
N SER A 28 3.26 -5.74 -1.07
CA SER A 28 2.27 -5.52 -0.02
C SER A 28 1.32 -6.71 0.19
N GLN A 29 1.07 -7.51 -0.86
CA GLN A 29 0.34 -8.77 -0.73
C GLN A 29 1.03 -9.80 0.18
N LYS A 30 2.34 -9.66 0.43
CA LYS A 30 3.12 -10.51 1.33
C LYS A 30 3.26 -9.91 2.74
N ALA A 31 2.71 -8.72 2.97
CA ALA A 31 2.74 -8.10 4.27
C ALA A 31 1.89 -8.90 5.27
N VAL A 32 2.26 -8.84 6.55
CA VAL A 32 1.57 -9.53 7.64
C VAL A 32 0.84 -8.52 8.52
N SER A 33 -0.26 -8.95 9.13
CA SER A 33 -1.01 -8.14 10.10
C SER A 33 -0.17 -7.84 11.34
N ILE A 34 -0.43 -6.68 11.96
CA ILE A 34 0.29 -6.19 13.14
C ILE A 34 -0.20 -6.89 14.42
N ARG A 35 -1.48 -7.29 14.49
CA ARG A 35 -2.13 -7.89 15.67
C ARG A 35 -3.11 -9.01 15.31
N GLU A 36 -2.57 -10.01 14.62
CA GLU A 36 -3.34 -11.16 14.12
C GLU A 36 -4.17 -11.84 15.22
N GLY A 37 -5.49 -11.86 15.07
CA GLY A 37 -6.40 -12.61 15.95
C GLY A 37 -6.88 -11.89 17.22
N GLU A 38 -6.52 -10.63 17.43
CA GLU A 38 -7.09 -9.83 18.53
C GLU A 38 -8.44 -9.21 18.14
N ALA A 39 -9.36 -9.05 19.09
CA ALA A 39 -10.66 -8.40 18.87
C ALA A 39 -10.57 -6.93 18.38
N SER A 40 -9.37 -6.34 18.45
CA SER A 40 -9.04 -4.98 18.02
C SER A 40 -7.91 -4.96 17.00
N GLU A 41 -7.86 -5.97 16.12
CA GLU A 41 -6.86 -6.08 15.06
C GLU A 41 -6.85 -4.82 14.16
N GLU A 42 -5.78 -4.03 14.25
CA GLU A 42 -5.56 -2.86 13.38
C GLU A 42 -5.23 -3.37 11.97
N ILE A 43 -6.12 -3.10 11.00
CA ILE A 43 -5.88 -3.42 9.59
C ILE A 43 -4.73 -2.55 9.10
N ALA A 44 -3.57 -3.17 8.86
CA ALA A 44 -2.50 -2.51 8.13
C ALA A 44 -2.92 -2.31 6.68
N PHE A 45 -2.65 -1.13 6.11
CA PHE A 45 -2.98 -0.83 4.72
C PHE A 45 -1.89 0.02 4.08
N CYS A 46 -1.86 -0.01 2.75
CA CYS A 46 -1.08 0.89 1.91
C CYS A 46 -2.04 1.63 0.98
N ASP A 47 -2.05 2.96 1.05
CA ASP A 47 -2.76 3.79 0.06
C ASP A 47 -1.79 4.07 -1.11
N LEU A 48 -2.26 3.79 -2.32
CA LEU A 48 -1.56 4.06 -3.57
C LEU A 48 -2.21 5.27 -4.22
N GLU A 49 -1.45 6.35 -4.33
CA GLU A 49 -1.92 7.64 -4.83
C GLU A 49 -0.97 8.16 -5.91
N LEU A 50 -1.53 8.81 -6.94
CA LEU A 50 -0.76 9.55 -7.94
C LEU A 50 -0.96 11.04 -7.68
N CYS A 51 0.10 11.72 -7.28
CA CYS A 51 0.08 13.14 -6.96
C CYS A 51 0.71 13.96 -8.08
N ARG A 52 0.11 15.12 -8.38
CA ARG A 52 0.62 16.10 -9.35
C ARG A 52 0.73 17.46 -8.68
N HIS A 53 1.46 17.51 -7.57
CA HIS A 53 1.57 18.72 -6.75
C HIS A 53 2.20 19.90 -7.51
N ASP A 54 3.16 19.63 -8.40
CA ASP A 54 3.81 20.65 -9.21
C ASP A 54 2.85 21.31 -10.22
N GLU A 55 1.77 20.61 -10.59
CA GLU A 55 0.68 21.14 -11.44
C GLU A 55 -0.44 21.81 -10.60
N GLY A 56 -0.30 21.87 -9.27
CA GLY A 56 -1.33 22.39 -8.36
C GLY A 56 -2.56 21.48 -8.22
N LEU A 57 -2.47 20.22 -8.67
CA LEU A 57 -3.59 19.28 -8.68
C LEU A 57 -3.57 18.37 -7.43
N PRO A 58 -4.74 17.92 -6.95
CA PRO A 58 -4.82 17.00 -5.82
C PRO A 58 -4.30 15.61 -6.18
N CYS A 59 -3.86 14.85 -5.17
CA CYS A 59 -3.57 13.43 -5.34
C CYS A 59 -4.81 12.66 -5.76
N THR A 60 -4.68 11.84 -6.80
CA THR A 60 -5.71 10.89 -7.17
C THR A 60 -5.46 9.59 -6.44
N LYS A 61 -6.40 9.20 -5.57
CA LYS A 61 -6.36 7.89 -4.93
C LYS A 61 -6.68 6.81 -5.96
N LEU A 62 -5.73 5.91 -6.18
CA LEU A 62 -5.89 4.84 -7.16
C LEU A 62 -6.36 3.55 -6.48
N GLU A 63 -5.73 3.16 -5.38
CA GLU A 63 -6.04 1.90 -4.70
C GLU A 63 -5.68 1.97 -3.23
N ARG A 64 -6.44 1.24 -2.40
CA ARG A 64 -6.08 0.95 -1.02
C ARG A 64 -5.87 -0.55 -0.90
N VAL A 65 -4.65 -0.97 -0.61
CA VAL A 65 -4.34 -2.38 -0.36
C VAL A 65 -4.39 -2.63 1.13
N GLU A 66 -5.44 -3.31 1.57
CA GLU A 66 -5.55 -3.76 2.95
C GLU A 66 -4.83 -5.10 3.12
N VAL A 67 -4.01 -5.18 4.15
CA VAL A 67 -3.29 -6.39 4.52
C VAL A 67 -4.22 -7.21 5.39
N ARG A 68 -4.93 -8.16 4.76
CA ARG A 68 -5.81 -9.11 5.43
C ARG A 68 -5.30 -10.53 5.20
N LYS A 69 -5.36 -11.39 6.21
CA LYS A 69 -5.09 -12.82 6.01
C LYS A 69 -6.22 -13.41 5.16
N LEU A 70 -5.87 -14.12 4.09
CA LEU A 70 -6.83 -15.03 3.45
C LEU A 70 -7.22 -16.06 4.52
N LYS A 71 -8.51 -16.17 4.86
CA LYS A 71 -8.96 -17.29 5.69
C LYS A 71 -8.52 -18.56 4.97
N GLU A 72 -7.78 -19.43 5.66
CA GLU A 72 -7.54 -20.78 5.16
C GLU A 72 -8.90 -21.35 4.80
N GLN A 73 -9.09 -21.69 3.52
CA GLN A 73 -10.26 -22.46 3.12
C GLN A 73 -10.13 -23.78 3.87
N SER A 74 -10.97 -23.97 4.88
CA SER A 74 -11.13 -25.24 5.55
C SER A 74 -11.41 -26.30 4.47
N LEU A 75 -10.45 -27.22 4.30
CA LEU A 75 -10.61 -28.44 3.52
C LEU A 75 -11.66 -29.33 4.18
#